data_AF-A0A0E2E7F5-F1
#
_entry.id   AF-A0A0E2E7F5-F1
#
_cell.length_a   1.000
_cell.length_b   1.000
_cell.length_c   1.000
_cell.angle_alpha   90.00
_cell.angle_beta   90.00
_cell.angle_gamma   90.00
#
_symmetry.space_group_name_H-M   'P 1'
#
loop_
_entity.id
_entity.type
_entity.pdbx_description
1 polymer ?
#
loop_
_entity_poly.entity_id
_entity_poly.type
_entity_poly.pdbx_seq_one_letter_code
_entity_poly.pdbx_strand_id
1 'polypeptide(L)' 'MMLKRDRNISFEQIIVAIEQDNLLDILEHPNKEKYPNQLLLLVEIDRYVYVVTCVLENDVCFFKNSFSK' A
#
# COMPACT_ATOMS: atom_id res chain seq x y z
N MET A 1 -5.85 -17.61 -21.29
CA MET A 1 -6.10 -16.51 -20.33
C MET A 1 -5.56 -16.94 -18.98
N MET A 2 -4.39 -16.43 -18.59
CA MET A 2 -3.70 -16.86 -17.38
C MET A 2 -4.05 -15.87 -16.26
N LEU A 3 -5.02 -16.21 -15.43
CA LEU A 3 -5.38 -15.45 -14.25
C LEU A 3 -4.34 -15.73 -13.16
N LYS A 4 -3.78 -14.65 -12.61
CA LYS A 4 -3.03 -14.58 -11.34
C LYS A 4 -1.67 -15.30 -11.32
N ARG A 5 -0.62 -14.64 -11.80
CA ARG A 5 0.75 -14.88 -11.34
C ARG A 5 1.34 -13.55 -10.92
N ASP A 6 1.64 -13.44 -9.63
CA ASP A 6 2.48 -12.44 -8.99
C ASP A 6 2.81 -11.21 -9.84
N ARG A 7 1.92 -10.21 -9.84
CA ARG A 7 2.39 -8.85 -10.10
C ARG A 7 3.12 -8.42 -8.84
N ASN A 8 4.38 -8.80 -8.75
CA ASN A 8 5.31 -8.34 -7.72
C ASN A 8 5.50 -6.84 -7.96
N ILE A 9 4.63 -6.03 -7.34
CA ILE A 9 4.75 -4.59 -7.40
C ILE A 9 5.90 -4.18 -6.50
N SER A 10 6.86 -3.45 -7.06
CA SER A 10 8.00 -2.94 -6.31
C SER A 10 7.62 -1.69 -5.53
N PHE A 11 8.38 -1.35 -4.49
CA PHE A 11 8.15 -0.12 -3.73
C PHE A 11 8.29 1.12 -4.62
N GLU A 12 9.20 1.09 -5.59
CA GLU A 12 9.39 2.18 -6.55
C GLU A 12 8.13 2.42 -7.38
N GLN A 13 7.44 1.35 -7.82
CA GLN A 13 6.18 1.49 -8.56
C GLN A 13 5.08 2.13 -7.70
N ILE A 14 5.02 1.78 -6.42
CA ILE A 14 4.06 2.38 -5.48
C ILE A 14 4.37 3.87 -5.28
N ILE A 15 5.65 4.22 -5.09
CA ILE A 15 6.08 5.60 -4.91
C ILE A 15 5.74 6.42 -6.16
N VAL A 16 6.10 5.94 -7.35
CA VAL A 16 5.81 6.63 -8.62
C VAL A 16 4.31 6.82 -8.81
N ALA A 17 3.49 5.81 -8.47
CA ALA A 17 2.04 5.93 -8.59
C ALA A 17 1.46 6.99 -7.64
N ILE A 18 1.96 7.06 -6.39
CA ILE A 18 1.57 8.09 -5.42
C ILE A 18 2.01 9.48 -5.89
N GLU A 19 3.23 9.64 -6.41
CA GLU A 19 3.72 10.90 -6.97
C GLU A 19 2.91 11.38 -8.19
N GLN A 20 2.30 10.43 -8.91
CA GLN A 20 1.41 10.68 -10.04
C GLN A 20 -0.05 10.89 -9.65
N ASP A 21 -0.34 11.13 -8.37
CA ASP A 21 -1.70 11.35 -7.83
C ASP A 21 -2.63 10.13 -7.97
N ASN A 22 -2.08 8.91 -8.08
CA ASN A 22 -2.86 7.66 -8.12
C ASN A 22 -3.08 7.04 -6.74
N LEU A 23 -2.87 7.80 -5.67
CA LEU A 23 -3.28 7.41 -4.32
C LEU A 23 -4.79 7.69 -4.18
N LEU A 24 -5.58 6.63 -4.20
CA LEU A 24 -7.04 6.73 -4.16
C LEU A 24 -7.55 7.06 -2.76
N ASP A 25 -6.99 6.42 -1.74
CA ASP A 25 -7.43 6.61 -0.36
C ASP A 25 -6.37 6.17 0.66
N ILE A 26 -6.50 6.68 1.89
CA ILE A 26 -5.68 6.30 3.04
C ILE A 26 -6.63 5.88 4.18
N LEU A 27 -6.59 4.60 4.55
CA LEU A 27 -7.40 4.04 5.61
C LEU A 27 -6.53 3.69 6.82
N GLU A 28 -7.09 3.81 8.02
CA GLU A 28 -6.45 3.31 9.22
C GLU A 28 -6.67 1.80 9.36
N HIS A 29 -5.69 1.08 9.92
CA HIS A 29 -5.85 -0.35 10.17
C HIS A 29 -7.03 -0.59 11.15
N PRO A 30 -8.00 -1.48 10.83
CA PRO A 30 -9.21 -1.66 11.65
C PRO A 30 -8.90 -2.19 13.06
N ASN A 31 -7.84 -2.98 13.19
CA ASN A 31 -7.32 -3.41 14.48
C ASN A 31 -6.14 -2.52 14.92
N LYS A 32 -6.45 -1.34 15.47
CA LYS A 32 -5.45 -0.38 15.97
C LYS A 32 -4.72 -0.87 17.22
N GLU A 33 -5.32 -1.74 18.02
CA GLU A 33 -4.69 -2.30 19.22
C GLU A 33 -3.49 -3.17 18.87
N LYS A 34 -3.61 -3.98 17.81
CA LYS A 34 -2.52 -4.84 17.32
C LYS A 34 -1.56 -4.12 16.38
N TYR A 35 -2.06 -3.13 15.63
CA TYR A 35 -1.30 -2.40 14.62
C TYR A 35 -1.45 -0.89 14.79
N PRO A 36 -0.92 -0.33 15.89
CA PRO A 36 -0.97 1.11 16.10
C PRO A 36 -0.16 1.81 15.01
N ASN A 37 -0.67 2.96 14.55
CA ASN A 37 -0.04 3.82 13.53
C ASN A 37 0.17 3.13 12.17
N GLN A 38 -0.47 1.98 11.90
CA GLN A 38 -0.44 1.37 10.58
C GLN A 38 -1.59 1.92 9.72
N LEU A 39 -1.23 2.34 8.51
CA LEU A 39 -2.14 2.81 7.49
C LEU A 39 -2.18 1.82 6.31
N LEU A 40 -3.30 1.85 5.62
CA LEU A 40 -3.59 1.11 4.40
C LEU A 40 -3.76 2.13 3.28
N LEU A 41 -2.84 2.13 2.33
CA LEU A 41 -2.86 2.99 1.17
C LEU A 41 -3.50 2.24 0.01
N LEU A 42 -4.55 2.80 -0.57
CA LEU A 42 -5.18 2.28 -1.79
C LEU A 42 -4.55 3.00 -2.98
N VAL A 43 -3.77 2.29 -3.80
CA VAL A 43 -3.01 2.88 -4.92
C VAL A 43 -3.44 2.22 -6.22
N GLU A 44 -3.81 3.02 -7.22
CA GLU A 44 -4.10 2.51 -8.57
C GLU A 44 -2.80 2.36 -9.37
N ILE A 45 -2.53 1.14 -9.85
CA ILE A 45 -1.40 0.82 -10.71
C ILE A 45 -1.90 -0.09 -11.84
N ASP A 46 -1.64 0.28 -13.09
CA ASP A 46 -2.09 -0.47 -14.28
C ASP A 46 -3.59 -0.78 -14.29
N ARG A 47 -4.44 0.13 -13.78
CA ARG A 47 -5.90 -0.05 -13.60
C ARG A 47 -6.30 -1.13 -12.59
N TYR A 48 -5.40 -1.49 -11.69
CA TYR A 48 -5.68 -2.34 -10.53
C TYR A 48 -5.42 -1.56 -9.25
N VAL A 49 -6.30 -1.72 -8.27
CA VAL A 49 -6.11 -1.12 -6.94
C VAL A 49 -5.31 -2.08 -6.07
N TYR A 50 -4.20 -1.59 -5.54
CA TYR A 50 -3.34 -2.30 -4.60
C TYR A 50 -3.51 -1.70 -3.22
N VAL A 51 -3.55 -2.59 -2.21
CA VAL A 51 -3.51 -2.17 -0.80
C VAL A 51 -2.08 -2.33 -0.31
N VAL A 52 -1.47 -1.21 0.05
CA VAL A 52 -0.11 -1.16 0.56
C VAL A 52 -0.15 -0.73 2.01
N THR A 53 0.50 -1.49 2.90
CA THR A 53 0.53 -1.13 4.30
C THR A 53 1.79 -0.33 4.64
N CYS A 54 1.65 0.79 5.33
CA CYS A 54 2.77 1.56 5.87
C CYS A 54 2.56 1.86 7.36
N VAL A 55 3.64 2.11 8.08
CA VAL A 55 3.59 2.62 9.45
C VAL A 55 3.98 4.10 9.42
N LEU A 56 3.12 4.96 9.96
CA LEU A 56 3.38 6.38 10.08
C LEU A 56 4.16 6.66 11.38
N GLU A 57 5.36 7.22 11.26
CA GLU A 57 6.20 7.61 12.39
C GLU A 57 6.87 8.95 12.09
N ASN A 58 6.63 9.96 12.94
CA ASN A 58 7.20 11.32 12.80
C ASN A 58 6.99 11.93 11.38
N ASP A 59 5.77 11.86 10.85
CA ASP A 59 5.41 12.30 9.48
C ASP A 59 6.11 11.55 8.34
N VAL A 60 6.77 10.41 8.64
CA VAL A 60 7.41 9.54 7.66
C VAL A 60 6.66 8.22 7.57
N CYS A 61 6.29 7.82 6.35
CA CYS A 61 5.67 6.53 6.06
C CYS A 61 6.73 5.46 5.78
N PHE A 62 6.80 4.43 6.64
CA PHE A 62 7.65 3.25 6.44
C PHE A 62 6.84 2.09 5.86
N PHE A 63 7.16 1.70 4.64
CA PHE A 63 6.52 0.53 4.02
C PHE A 63 7.03 -0.77 4.65
N LYS A 64 6.11 -1.64 5.07
CA LYS A 64 6.45 -2.98 5.56
C LYS A 64 6.35 -3.98 4.42
N ASN A 65 7.37 -4.80 4.25
CA ASN A 65 7.42 -5.84 3.21
C ASN A 65 6.61 -7.11 3.56
N SER A 66 5.64 -7.01 4.47
CA SER A 66 4.73 -8.10 4.79
C SER A 66 3.47 -7.95 3.95
N PHE A 67 3.49 -8.47 2.73
CA PHE A 67 2.26 -8.82 2.02
C PHE A 67 1.50 -9.83 2.91
N SER A 68 0.50 -9.37 3.66
CA SER A 68 -0.46 -10.27 4.29
C SER A 68 -1.33 -10.84 3.17
N LYS A 69 -1.22 -12.16 2.98
CA LYS A 69 -1.96 -12.95 2.00
C LYS A 69 -3.37 -13.27 2.48
#